data_AF-A0A7V7MM96-F1
#
_entry.id   AF-A0A7V7MM96-F1
#
_cell.length_a   1.000
_cell.length_b   1.000
_cell.length_c   1.000
_cell.angle_alpha   90.00
_cell.angle_beta   90.00
_cell.angle_gamma   90.00
#
_symmetry.space_group_name_H-M   'P 1'
#
loop_
_entity.id
_entity.type
_entity.pdbx_description
1 polymer ?
#
loop_
_entity_poly.entity_id
_entity_poly.type
_entity_poly.pdbx_seq_one_letter_code
_entity_poly.pdbx_strand_id
1 'polypeptide(L)'
;MQQLFQKYGQQVQFFVVYIAEAHALDSRAPIVWRNAPLVEEPIHDQERMALAGKCLTALKIQDIPALVDRVDDRVNEAYAAWPDRLYLVAKDGRLAYAGGRGPFGFKPDELEHAMRKELGLPPLPEPKTGETKPESDGKAKSGRIF
;
A
#
# COMPACT_ATOMS: atom_id res chain seq x y z
N MET A 1 -3.53 2.46 -6.40
CA MET A 1 -4.72 1.73 -5.90
C MET A 1 -6.03 2.39 -6.29
N GLN A 2 -6.29 3.67 -5.98
CA GLN A 2 -7.54 4.37 -6.36
C GLN A 2 -7.92 4.18 -7.84
N GLN A 3 -6.97 4.33 -8.76
CA GLN A 3 -7.22 4.14 -10.20
C GLN A 3 -7.68 2.71 -10.54
N LEU A 4 -7.07 1.68 -9.93
CA LEU A 4 -7.49 0.29 -10.11
C LEU A 4 -8.89 0.06 -9.55
N PHE A 5 -9.19 0.62 -8.38
CA PHE A 5 -10.52 0.54 -7.78
C PHE A 5 -11.58 1.19 -8.69
N GLN A 6 -11.33 2.39 -9.22
CA GLN A 6 -12.27 3.05 -10.13
C GLN A 6 -12.49 2.27 -11.44
N LYS A 7 -11.43 1.64 -11.97
CA LYS A 7 -11.49 0.88 -13.23
C LYS A 7 -12.13 -0.50 -13.08
N TYR A 8 -11.91 -1.17 -11.94
CA TYR A 8 -12.24 -2.59 -11.76
C TYR A 8 -13.16 -2.89 -10.58
N GLY A 9 -13.54 -1.90 -9.77
CA GLY A 9 -14.31 -2.09 -8.52
C GLY A 9 -15.69 -2.71 -8.70
N GLN A 10 -16.24 -2.69 -9.93
CA GLN A 10 -17.48 -3.40 -10.26
C GLN A 10 -17.27 -4.90 -10.54
N GLN A 11 -16.04 -5.32 -10.84
CA GLN A 11 -15.68 -6.68 -11.23
C GLN A 11 -14.82 -7.40 -10.18
N VAL A 12 -14.06 -6.64 -9.39
CA VAL A 12 -13.11 -7.10 -8.38
C VAL A 12 -13.38 -6.38 -7.07
N GLN A 13 -13.43 -7.11 -5.97
CA GLN A 13 -13.55 -6.53 -4.63
C GLN A 13 -12.17 -6.04 -4.16
N PHE A 14 -12.13 -4.82 -3.61
CA PHE A 14 -10.92 -4.23 -3.07
C PHE A 14 -11.06 -4.02 -1.58
N PHE A 15 -9.99 -4.32 -0.86
CA PHE A 15 -9.84 -3.99 0.55
C PHE A 15 -8.45 -3.41 0.78
N VAL A 16 -8.37 -2.34 1.57
CA VAL A 16 -7.13 -1.92 2.21
C VAL A 16 -7.10 -2.56 3.59
N VAL A 17 -6.04 -3.29 3.92
CA VAL A 17 -5.82 -3.79 5.28
C VAL A 17 -4.75 -2.92 5.92
N TYR A 18 -5.13 -2.11 6.90
CA TYR A 18 -4.21 -1.29 7.67
C TYR A 18 -3.48 -2.15 8.70
N ILE A 19 -2.16 -2.12 8.71
CA ILE A 19 -1.29 -2.94 9.57
C ILE A 19 -0.38 -2.03 10.43
N ALA A 20 0.53 -2.63 11.20
CA ALA A 20 1.52 -1.92 12.03
C ALA A 20 2.32 -0.85 11.27
N GLU A 21 2.72 0.20 11.98
CA GLU A 21 3.38 1.36 11.38
C GLU A 21 4.80 0.99 10.92
N ALA A 22 5.15 1.37 9.68
CA ALA A 22 6.49 1.10 9.17
C ALA A 22 7.58 1.93 9.87
N HIS A 23 7.20 3.10 10.39
CA HIS A 23 8.13 4.12 10.88
C HIS A 23 7.64 4.75 12.20
N ALA A 24 7.01 3.97 13.08
CA ALA A 24 6.66 4.45 14.41
C ALA A 24 7.91 4.96 15.17
N LEU A 25 7.74 6.03 15.95
CA LEU A 25 8.82 6.72 16.68
C LEU A 25 9.54 5.83 17.70
N ASP A 26 8.80 4.88 18.27
CA ASP A 26 9.23 3.89 19.26
C ASP A 26 9.55 2.51 18.62
N SER A 27 9.57 2.44 17.28
CA SER A 27 9.98 1.22 16.57
C SER A 27 11.51 1.05 16.54
N ARG A 28 11.97 -0.11 16.05
CA ARG A 28 13.41 -0.39 15.86
C ARG A 28 14.08 0.45 14.77
N ALA A 29 13.31 1.02 13.86
CA ALA A 29 13.79 1.79 12.73
C ALA A 29 12.87 3.01 12.51
N PRO A 30 12.82 3.95 13.47
CA PRO A 30 11.99 5.13 13.35
C PRO A 30 12.55 5.99 12.23
N ILE A 31 11.67 6.47 11.36
CA ILE A 31 12.08 7.36 10.28
C ILE A 31 11.21 8.61 10.29
N VAL A 32 11.86 9.75 10.49
CA VAL A 32 11.22 11.06 10.53
C VAL A 32 11.57 11.83 9.26
N TRP A 33 10.59 11.93 8.35
CA TRP A 33 10.70 12.76 7.15
C TRP A 33 9.94 14.07 7.32
N ARG A 34 10.37 15.12 6.61
CA ARG A 34 9.57 16.35 6.50
C ARG A 34 8.23 15.99 5.86
N ASN A 35 7.14 16.27 6.57
CA ASN A 35 5.75 15.96 6.21
C ASN A 35 5.29 14.50 6.37
N ALA A 36 6.08 13.62 7.00
CA ALA A 36 5.57 12.33 7.45
C ALA A 36 4.79 12.47 8.76
N PRO A 37 3.74 11.66 8.99
CA PRO A 37 3.05 11.63 10.27
C PRO A 37 4.02 11.17 11.37
N LEU A 38 4.05 11.90 12.47
CA LEU A 38 4.75 11.51 13.69
C LEU A 38 3.80 10.67 14.52
N VAL A 39 4.05 9.36 14.59
CA VAL A 39 3.18 8.39 15.26
C VAL A 39 4.03 7.42 16.08
N GLU A 40 3.52 7.03 17.23
CA GLU A 40 4.01 5.89 18.01
C GLU A 40 3.22 4.64 17.57
N GLU A 41 3.74 3.45 17.88
CA GLU A 41 3.04 2.20 17.59
C GLU A 41 1.76 2.11 18.43
N PRO A 42 0.59 1.90 17.82
CA PRO A 42 -0.66 1.71 18.56
C PRO A 42 -0.59 0.52 19.52
N ILE A 43 -0.97 0.74 20.78
CA ILE A 43 -1.08 -0.31 21.80
C ILE A 43 -2.52 -0.82 21.95
N HIS A 44 -3.50 -0.08 21.42
CA HIS A 44 -4.92 -0.47 21.40
C HIS A 44 -5.51 -0.39 19.99
N ASP A 45 -6.46 -1.29 19.68
CA ASP A 45 -7.14 -1.36 18.38
C ASP A 45 -7.79 -0.02 17.97
N GLN A 46 -8.30 0.75 18.93
CA GLN A 46 -8.94 2.04 18.68
C GLN A 46 -7.94 3.10 18.19
N GLU A 47 -6.72 3.08 18.71
CA GLU A 47 -5.64 3.98 18.27
C GLU A 47 -5.25 3.65 16.83
N ARG A 48 -5.08 2.35 16.53
CA ARG A 48 -4.77 1.90 15.17
C ARG A 48 -5.89 2.22 14.18
N MET A 49 -7.15 2.09 14.60
CA MET A 49 -8.30 2.49 13.78
C MET A 49 -8.32 3.99 13.48
N ALA A 50 -7.97 4.83 14.47
CA ALA A 50 -7.85 6.26 14.26
C ALA A 50 -6.70 6.62 13.30
N LEU A 51 -5.56 5.93 13.39
CA LEU A 51 -4.44 6.10 12.45
C LEU A 51 -4.80 5.64 11.04
N ALA A 52 -5.49 4.50 10.90
CA ALA A 52 -6.00 4.02 9.62
C ALA A 52 -6.85 5.09 8.92
N GLY A 53 -7.79 5.71 9.63
CA GLY A 53 -8.62 6.79 9.08
C GLY A 53 -7.80 8.00 8.59
N LYS A 54 -6.79 8.41 9.36
CA LYS A 54 -5.86 9.49 8.97
C LYS A 54 -5.06 9.11 7.71
N CYS A 55 -4.55 7.89 7.66
CA CYS A 55 -3.78 7.39 6.51
C CYS A 55 -4.62 7.34 5.23
N LEU A 56 -5.83 6.76 5.29
CA LEU A 56 -6.74 6.69 4.13
C LEU A 56 -7.06 8.08 3.58
N THR A 57 -7.29 9.05 4.48
CA THR A 57 -7.55 10.45 4.13
C THR A 57 -6.32 11.09 3.47
N ALA A 58 -5.14 10.93 4.07
CA ALA A 58 -3.89 11.48 3.57
C ALA A 58 -3.53 10.94 2.17
N LEU A 59 -3.78 9.64 1.94
CA LEU A 59 -3.54 8.97 0.67
C LEU A 59 -4.68 9.14 -0.34
N LYS A 60 -5.79 9.77 0.04
CA LYS A 60 -6.99 9.98 -0.79
C LYS A 60 -7.57 8.67 -1.35
N ILE A 61 -7.67 7.66 -0.49
CA ILE A 61 -8.18 6.32 -0.82
C ILE A 61 -9.39 5.92 0.05
N GLN A 62 -10.07 6.90 0.65
CA GLN A 62 -11.26 6.66 1.49
C GLN A 62 -12.44 5.97 0.78
N ASP A 63 -12.45 5.94 -0.57
CA ASP A 63 -13.49 5.25 -1.34
C ASP A 63 -13.31 3.73 -1.36
N ILE A 64 -12.13 3.23 -0.98
CA ILE A 64 -11.83 1.80 -0.93
C ILE A 64 -12.19 1.30 0.48
N PRO A 65 -13.01 0.24 0.61
CA PRO A 65 -13.29 -0.38 1.90
C PRO A 65 -12.00 -0.74 2.63
N ALA A 66 -11.93 -0.38 3.91
CA ALA A 66 -10.77 -0.63 4.74
C ALA A 66 -11.10 -1.56 5.91
N LEU A 67 -10.16 -2.44 6.20
CA LEU A 67 -10.10 -3.27 7.40
C LEU A 67 -8.87 -2.84 8.18
N VAL A 68 -8.89 -3.04 9.49
CA VAL A 68 -7.77 -2.73 10.37
C VAL A 68 -7.33 -4.04 11.01
N ASP A 69 -6.06 -4.40 10.83
CA ASP A 69 -5.45 -5.50 11.56
C ASP A 69 -5.34 -5.10 13.03
N ARG A 70 -5.70 -6.02 13.93
CA ARG A 70 -5.65 -5.72 15.36
C ARG A 70 -4.21 -5.58 15.81
N VAL A 71 -4.00 -4.95 16.96
CA VAL A 71 -2.65 -4.73 17.54
C VAL A 71 -1.90 -6.03 17.89
N ASP A 72 -2.54 -7.20 17.72
CA ASP A 72 -1.88 -8.52 17.78
C ASP A 72 -1.18 -8.93 16.47
N ASP A 73 -1.25 -8.10 15.41
CA ASP A 73 -0.56 -8.22 14.11
C ASP A 73 -0.75 -9.56 13.36
N ARG A 74 -1.79 -10.31 13.70
CA ARG A 74 -1.99 -11.66 13.17
C ARG A 74 -2.20 -11.69 11.65
N VAL A 75 -2.84 -10.68 11.07
CA VAL A 75 -3.04 -10.63 9.61
C VAL A 75 -1.73 -10.24 8.93
N ASN A 76 -1.03 -9.24 9.47
CA ASN A 76 0.29 -8.84 8.98
C ASN A 76 1.28 -10.01 8.95
N GLU A 77 1.34 -10.80 10.03
CA GLU A 77 2.20 -11.98 10.11
C GLU A 77 1.78 -13.06 9.09
N ALA A 78 0.50 -13.41 9.04
CA ALA A 78 -0.01 -14.46 8.16
C ALA A 78 0.24 -14.15 6.67
N TYR A 79 0.24 -12.87 6.29
CA TYR A 79 0.47 -12.41 4.93
C TYR A 79 1.88 -11.84 4.70
N ALA A 80 2.76 -11.86 5.70
CA ALA A 80 4.07 -11.20 5.65
C ALA A 80 3.99 -9.84 4.91
N ALA A 81 3.09 -8.99 5.40
CA ALA A 81 2.59 -7.82 4.68
C ALA A 81 3.40 -6.54 4.94
N TRP A 82 4.20 -6.51 6.01
CA TRP A 82 5.03 -5.37 6.34
C TRP A 82 6.15 -5.11 5.31
N PRO A 83 6.45 -3.84 4.95
CA PRO A 83 5.73 -2.62 5.36
C PRO A 83 4.45 -2.38 4.54
N ASP A 84 4.40 -2.92 3.33
CA ASP A 84 3.23 -2.96 2.47
C ASP A 84 3.30 -4.19 1.55
N ARG A 85 2.13 -4.66 1.09
CA ARG A 85 2.04 -5.79 0.16
C ARG A 85 0.72 -5.83 -0.59
N LEU A 86 0.77 -6.37 -1.81
CA LEU A 86 -0.41 -6.56 -2.67
C LEU A 86 -0.71 -8.04 -2.86
N TYR A 87 -1.98 -8.38 -2.83
CA TYR A 87 -2.49 -9.74 -3.06
C TYR A 87 -3.69 -9.70 -3.99
N LEU A 88 -3.87 -10.78 -4.76
CA LEU A 88 -5.10 -11.07 -5.48
C LEU A 88 -5.54 -12.49 -5.14
N VAL A 89 -6.77 -12.61 -4.64
CA VAL A 89 -7.45 -13.90 -4.44
C VAL A 89 -8.40 -14.10 -5.62
N ALA A 90 -8.25 -15.20 -6.35
CA ALA A 90 -9.15 -15.56 -7.45
C ALA A 90 -10.47 -16.14 -6.93
N LYS A 91 -11.46 -16.26 -7.83
CA LYS A 91 -12.81 -16.75 -7.48
C LYS A 91 -12.82 -18.19 -6.93
N ASP A 92 -11.80 -18.98 -7.25
CA ASP A 92 -11.57 -20.34 -6.78
C ASP A 92 -10.84 -20.40 -5.42
N GLY A 93 -10.52 -19.24 -4.82
CA GLY A 93 -9.82 -19.12 -3.55
C GLY A 93 -8.28 -19.20 -3.64
N ARG A 94 -7.71 -19.38 -4.84
CA ARG A 94 -6.26 -19.36 -5.06
C ARG A 94 -5.70 -17.95 -4.92
N LEU A 95 -4.47 -17.83 -4.40
CA LEU A 95 -3.66 -16.62 -4.58
C LEU A 95 -3.22 -16.51 -6.05
N ALA A 96 -3.91 -15.69 -6.82
CA ALA A 96 -3.58 -15.42 -8.23
C ALA A 96 -2.41 -14.45 -8.38
N TYR A 97 -2.16 -13.64 -7.35
CA TYR A 97 -0.98 -12.78 -7.27
C TYR A 97 -0.60 -12.56 -5.80
N ALA A 98 0.70 -12.63 -5.54
CA ALA A 98 1.31 -12.25 -4.29
C ALA A 98 2.51 -11.37 -4.63
N GLY A 99 2.41 -10.08 -4.34
CA GLY A 99 3.48 -9.12 -4.61
C GLY A 99 4.75 -9.45 -3.82
N GLY A 100 5.87 -8.90 -4.29
CA GLY A 100 7.13 -8.94 -3.55
C GLY A 100 7.03 -8.21 -2.21
N ARG A 101 8.05 -8.32 -1.37
CA ARG A 101 8.13 -7.58 -0.10
C ARG A 101 8.26 -6.07 -0.35
N GLY A 102 7.51 -5.28 0.41
CA GLY A 102 7.53 -3.83 0.35
C GLY A 102 8.85 -3.19 0.80
N PRO A 103 9.06 -1.90 0.47
CA PRO A 103 8.21 -1.11 -0.43
C PRO A 103 8.45 -1.44 -1.92
N PHE A 104 9.60 -2.03 -2.26
CA PHE A 104 10.02 -2.24 -3.66
C PHE A 104 9.18 -3.28 -4.42
N GLY A 105 8.52 -4.20 -3.69
CA GLY A 105 7.60 -5.18 -4.25
C GLY A 105 6.18 -4.67 -4.45
N PHE A 106 5.85 -3.46 -4.02
CA PHE A 106 4.52 -2.87 -4.18
C PHE A 106 4.32 -2.38 -5.61
N LYS A 107 3.82 -3.26 -6.47
CA LYS A 107 3.65 -3.00 -7.91
C LYS A 107 2.19 -3.14 -8.36
N PRO A 108 1.44 -2.02 -8.42
CA PRO A 108 0.06 -2.02 -8.90
C PRO A 108 -0.10 -2.51 -10.35
N ASP A 109 0.90 -2.31 -11.20
CA ASP A 109 0.84 -2.73 -12.61
C ASP A 109 0.88 -4.27 -12.74
N GLU A 110 1.68 -4.94 -11.92
CA GLU A 110 1.70 -6.41 -11.84
C GLU A 110 0.37 -6.95 -11.29
N LEU A 111 -0.21 -6.29 -10.29
CA LEU A 111 -1.54 -6.60 -9.78
C LEU A 111 -2.62 -6.44 -10.87
N GLU A 112 -2.59 -5.35 -11.64
CA GLU A 112 -3.54 -5.12 -12.73
C GLU A 112 -3.42 -6.21 -13.80
N HIS A 113 -2.21 -6.60 -14.17
CA HIS A 113 -2.00 -7.71 -15.10
C HIS A 113 -2.65 -9.01 -14.60
N ALA A 114 -2.45 -9.34 -13.32
CA ALA A 114 -3.06 -10.50 -12.70
C ALA A 114 -4.60 -10.41 -12.69
N MET A 115 -5.16 -9.25 -12.34
CA MET A 115 -6.62 -9.03 -12.39
C MET A 115 -7.17 -9.23 -13.80
N ARG A 116 -6.52 -8.67 -14.82
CA ARG A 116 -6.96 -8.80 -16.22
C ARG A 116 -6.94 -10.25 -16.68
N LYS A 117 -5.90 -11.01 -16.28
CA LYS A 117 -5.83 -12.45 -16.55
C LYS A 117 -7.01 -13.20 -15.94
N GLU A 118 -7.33 -12.97 -14.67
CA GLU A 118 -8.47 -13.61 -13.99
C GLU A 118 -9.83 -13.16 -14.54
N LEU A 119 -9.91 -11.96 -15.13
CA LEU A 119 -11.11 -11.45 -15.80
C LEU A 119 -11.22 -11.84 -17.29
N GLY A 120 -10.21 -12.53 -17.85
CA GLY A 120 -10.17 -12.86 -19.28
C GLY A 120 -10.05 -11.64 -20.21
N LEU A 121 -9.50 -10.54 -19.70
CA LEU A 121 -9.28 -9.31 -20.47
C LEU A 121 -7.95 -9.40 -21.25
N PRO A 122 -7.83 -8.70 -22.40
CA PRO A 122 -6.57 -8.68 -23.15
C PRO A 122 -5.42 -8.13 -22.29
N PRO A 123 -4.17 -8.56 -22.51
CA PRO A 123 -3.03 -8.02 -21.76
C PRO A 123 -2.91 -6.51 -21.94
N LEU A 124 -2.33 -5.82 -20.96
CA LEU A 124 -1.95 -4.42 -21.14
C LEU A 124 -0.89 -4.35 -22.25
N PRO A 125 -0.91 -3.31 -23.10
CA PRO A 125 0.19 -3.08 -24.02
C PRO A 125 1.49 -2.96 -23.23
N GLU A 126 2.58 -3.51 -23.78
CA GLU A 126 3.88 -3.39 -23.14
C GLU A 126 4.21 -1.90 -22.93
N PRO A 127 4.78 -1.53 -21.76
CA PRO A 127 5.22 -0.17 -21.54
C PRO A 127 6.19 0.20 -22.65
N LYS A 128 5.93 1.30 -23.36
CA LYS A 128 6.85 1.78 -24.39
C LYS A 128 8.21 1.98 -23.74
N THR A 129 9.22 1.29 -24.25
CA THR A 129 10.61 1.40 -23.83
C THR A 129 11.02 2.88 -23.92
N GLY A 130 11.06 3.59 -22.79
CA GLY A 130 11.47 5.00 -22.76
C GLY A 130 10.83 5.92 -21.71
N GLU A 131 9.72 5.55 -21.08
CA GLU A 131 9.14 6.39 -20.00
C GLU A 131 9.74 6.00 -18.64
N THR A 132 10.92 6.53 -18.33
CA THR A 132 11.38 6.63 -16.94
C THR A 132 10.38 7.48 -16.17
N LYS A 133 9.76 6.90 -15.13
CA LYS A 133 9.06 7.66 -14.08
C LYS A 133 9.98 8.82 -13.66
N PRO A 134 9.49 10.07 -13.56
CA PRO A 134 10.36 11.15 -13.11
C PRO A 134 10.88 10.79 -11.71
N GLU A 135 12.20 10.77 -11.57
CA GLU A 135 12.87 10.83 -10.27
C GLU A 135 12.23 11.96 -9.47
N SER A 136 11.75 11.65 -8.26
CA SER A 136 11.38 12.67 -7.31
C SER A 136 12.65 13.44 -6.97
N ASP A 137 12.75 14.66 -7.49
CA ASP A 137 13.86 15.60 -7.29
C ASP A 137 14.27 15.67 -5.82
N GLY A 138 15.29 14.88 -5.46
CA GLY A 138 16.06 15.03 -4.24
C GLY A 138 16.94 16.27 -4.36
N LYS A 139 16.34 17.45 -4.28
CA LYS A 139 17.10 18.71 -4.16
C LYS A 139 17.24 19.09 -2.69
N ALA A 140 18.18 18.44 -2.01
CA ALA A 140 18.80 19.00 -0.81
C ALA A 140 19.53 20.29 -1.22
N LYS A 141 18.85 21.44 -1.12
CA LYS A 141 19.53 22.73 -1.14
C LYS A 141 20.26 22.91 0.19
N SER A 142 21.55 22.59 0.18
CA SER A 142 22.53 23.21 1.06
C SER A 142 22.39 24.73 0.94
N GLY A 143 22.05 25.39 2.04
CA GLY A 143 21.76 26.82 2.09
C GLY A 143 21.85 27.31 3.53
N ARG A 144 23.08 27.67 3.92
CA ARG A 144 23.47 28.28 5.19
C ARG A 144 22.84 29.68 5.30
N ILE A 145 21.99 29.93 6.30
CA ILE A 145 21.70 31.28 6.81
C ILE A 145 21.03 31.18 8.19
N PHE A 146 21.78 31.68 9.20
CA PHE A 146 21.48 32.00 10.60
C PHE A 146 20.66 31.03 11.46
#